data_AF-A0A973WS98-F1
#
_entry.id   AF-A0A973WS98-F1
#
_cell.length_a   1.000
_cell.length_b   1.000
_cell.length_c   1.000
_cell.angle_alpha   90.00
_cell.angle_beta   90.00
_cell.angle_gamma   90.00
#
_symmetry.space_group_name_H-M   'P 1'
#
loop_
_entity.id
_entity.type
_entity.pdbx_description
1 polymer ?
#
loop_
_entity_poly.entity_id
_entity_poly.type
_entity_poly.pdbx_seq_one_letter_code
_entity_poly.pdbx_strand_id
1 'polypeptide(L)'
;MTGIATSVDAARVELLLNELRLPGVKAIWPKLAAQSDKEGWPAARFLAALAEHEAADRTRRRIERHMVEARLPAGKTLATFDFESVPMLSKAQAMALAAGDAWLKAGANLLLFGPPGGGKTHLGTAIGLALVENGWRVLFARTTDLVQRLQVARRELALESAIAKLDRYDLLILDDITYVSKDQPETSVLFELIAARYERRSLLITANQPFGEWGRIFPEPMTS
;
A
#
# COMPACT_ATOMS: atom_id res chain seq x y z
N MET A 1 -18.36 -28.84 41.92
CA MET A 1 -18.27 -29.37 40.54
C MET A 1 -18.27 -28.27 39.47
N THR A 2 -18.69 -27.05 39.77
CA THR A 2 -18.79 -25.90 38.85
C THR A 2 -17.44 -25.33 38.37
N GLY A 3 -16.36 -25.43 39.14
CA GLY A 3 -15.04 -24.87 38.77
C GLY A 3 -14.20 -25.72 37.79
N ILE A 4 -14.54 -26.99 37.59
CA ILE A 4 -13.83 -27.90 36.64
C ILE A 4 -14.47 -27.80 35.25
N ALA A 5 -15.77 -27.54 35.15
CA ALA A 5 -16.46 -27.38 33.86
C ALA A 5 -16.00 -26.09 33.15
N THR A 6 -15.90 -24.97 33.88
CA THR A 6 -15.42 -23.69 33.35
C THR A 6 -13.97 -23.73 32.85
N SER A 7 -13.11 -24.58 33.44
CA SER A 7 -11.72 -24.73 32.97
C SER A 7 -11.60 -25.59 31.71
N VAL A 8 -12.46 -26.61 31.56
CA VAL A 8 -12.54 -27.42 30.32
C VAL A 8 -13.08 -26.60 29.16
N ASP A 9 -14.13 -25.81 29.40
CA ASP A 9 -14.70 -24.94 28.37
C ASP A 9 -13.72 -23.84 27.95
N ALA A 10 -12.97 -23.25 28.89
CA ALA A 10 -11.91 -22.29 28.58
C ALA A 10 -10.82 -22.90 27.69
N ALA A 11 -10.34 -24.10 28.01
CA ALA A 11 -9.34 -24.80 27.22
C ALA A 11 -9.86 -25.15 25.80
N ARG A 12 -11.13 -25.55 25.70
CA ARG A 12 -11.82 -25.82 24.43
C ARG A 12 -11.91 -24.55 23.58
N VAL A 13 -12.27 -23.42 24.18
CA VAL A 13 -12.33 -22.11 23.51
C VAL A 13 -10.94 -21.75 22.96
N GLU A 14 -9.88 -21.87 23.75
CA GLU A 14 -8.53 -21.55 23.26
C GLU A 14 -8.09 -22.41 22.07
N LEU A 15 -8.39 -23.71 22.09
CA LEU A 15 -8.08 -24.61 20.99
C LEU A 15 -8.82 -24.19 19.70
N LEU A 16 -10.13 -23.92 19.80
CA LEU A 16 -10.94 -23.47 18.67
C LEU A 16 -10.48 -22.10 18.13
N LEU A 17 -10.10 -21.16 19.00
CA LEU A 17 -9.60 -19.85 18.56
C LEU A 17 -8.27 -19.96 17.80
N ASN A 18 -7.41 -20.94 18.14
CA ASN A 18 -6.22 -21.23 17.35
C ASN A 18 -6.58 -21.79 15.97
N GLU A 19 -7.49 -22.77 15.92
CA GLU A 19 -7.91 -23.43 14.68
C GLU A 19 -8.57 -22.43 13.72
N LEU A 20 -9.44 -21.56 14.24
CA LEU A 20 -10.13 -20.52 13.48
C LEU A 20 -9.24 -19.30 13.16
N ARG A 21 -7.98 -19.30 13.64
CA ARG A 21 -7.03 -18.19 13.48
C ARG A 21 -7.61 -16.85 13.95
N LEU A 22 -8.11 -16.83 15.19
CA LEU A 22 -8.67 -15.64 15.87
C LEU A 22 -7.74 -15.14 16.99
N PRO A 23 -6.51 -14.68 16.66
CA PRO A 23 -5.51 -14.32 17.66
C PRO A 23 -5.88 -13.06 18.46
N GLY A 24 -6.68 -12.15 17.89
CA GLY A 24 -7.17 -10.97 18.59
C GLY A 24 -8.19 -11.34 19.65
N VAL A 25 -9.15 -12.21 19.30
CA VAL A 25 -10.10 -12.80 20.28
C VAL A 25 -9.34 -13.57 21.35
N LYS A 26 -8.39 -14.44 20.95
CA LYS A 26 -7.60 -15.25 21.90
C LYS A 26 -6.94 -14.40 22.98
N ALA A 27 -6.43 -13.23 22.63
CA ALA A 27 -5.75 -12.34 23.57
C ALA A 27 -6.68 -11.67 24.58
N ILE A 28 -7.97 -11.49 24.27
CA ILE A 28 -8.87 -10.63 25.06
C ILE A 28 -10.09 -11.35 25.65
N TRP A 29 -10.46 -12.52 25.11
CA TRP A 29 -11.72 -13.18 25.47
C TRP A 29 -11.91 -13.45 26.97
N PRO A 30 -10.90 -13.83 27.78
CA PRO A 30 -11.13 -14.09 29.21
C PRO A 30 -11.52 -12.81 29.95
N LYS A 31 -10.92 -11.68 29.57
CA LYS A 31 -11.22 -10.37 30.15
C LYS A 31 -12.63 -9.91 29.77
N LEU A 32 -13.01 -10.04 28.50
CA LEU A 32 -14.35 -9.67 28.04
C LEU A 32 -15.43 -10.60 28.61
N ALA A 33 -15.14 -11.89 28.80
CA ALA A 33 -16.06 -12.83 29.44
C ALA A 33 -16.31 -12.43 30.90
N ALA A 34 -15.25 -12.19 31.68
CA ALA A 34 -15.38 -11.73 33.06
C ALA A 34 -16.12 -10.39 33.18
N GLN A 35 -15.93 -9.48 32.22
CA GLN A 35 -16.68 -8.22 32.17
C GLN A 35 -18.16 -8.44 31.84
N SER A 36 -18.46 -9.29 30.85
CA SER A 36 -19.82 -9.66 30.46
C SER A 36 -20.58 -10.28 31.63
N ASP A 37 -19.94 -11.19 32.38
CA ASP A 37 -20.53 -11.83 33.55
C ASP A 37 -20.82 -10.83 34.67
N LYS A 38 -19.89 -9.90 34.93
CA LYS A 38 -20.04 -8.86 35.95
C LYS A 38 -21.12 -7.85 35.62
N GLU A 39 -21.20 -7.42 34.36
CA GLU A 39 -22.11 -6.36 33.89
C GLU A 39 -23.44 -6.91 33.36
N GLY A 40 -23.61 -8.24 33.30
CA GLY A 40 -24.82 -8.88 32.81
C GLY A 40 -25.11 -8.58 31.34
N TRP A 41 -24.08 -8.58 30.49
CA TRP A 41 -24.28 -8.28 29.06
C TRP A 41 -25.14 -9.34 28.38
N PRO A 42 -26.05 -8.94 27.46
CA PRO A 42 -26.67 -9.88 26.55
C PRO A 42 -25.61 -10.61 25.72
N ALA A 43 -25.80 -11.90 25.45
CA ALA A 43 -24.84 -12.72 24.68
C ALA A 43 -24.48 -12.10 23.32
N ALA A 44 -25.43 -11.46 22.64
CA ALA A 44 -25.20 -10.74 21.39
C ALA A 44 -24.16 -9.61 21.54
N ARG A 45 -24.19 -8.86 22.65
CA ARG A 45 -23.23 -7.79 22.94
C ARG A 45 -21.83 -8.35 23.19
N PHE A 46 -21.73 -9.46 23.92
CA PHE A 46 -20.44 -10.13 24.15
C PHE A 46 -19.82 -10.62 22.84
N LEU A 47 -20.61 -11.31 21.99
CA LEU A 47 -20.15 -11.77 20.68
C LEU A 47 -19.73 -10.60 19.77
N ALA A 48 -20.49 -9.51 19.75
CA ALA A 48 -20.13 -8.31 19.00
C ALA A 48 -18.79 -7.73 19.47
N ALA A 49 -18.58 -7.59 20.79
CA ALA A 49 -17.33 -7.07 21.33
C ALA A 49 -16.10 -7.93 20.97
N LEU A 50 -16.23 -9.27 20.97
CA LEU A 50 -15.16 -10.17 20.52
C LEU A 50 -14.86 -9.97 19.02
N ALA A 51 -15.91 -9.92 18.19
CA ALA A 51 -15.77 -9.77 16.75
C ALA A 51 -15.17 -8.41 16.36
N GLU A 52 -15.60 -7.32 17.01
CA GLU A 52 -15.06 -5.98 16.82
C GLU A 52 -13.57 -5.93 17.16
N HIS A 53 -13.16 -6.54 18.29
CA HIS A 53 -11.76 -6.59 18.68
C HIS A 53 -10.90 -7.36 17.67
N GLU A 54 -11.37 -8.50 17.17
CA GLU A 54 -10.68 -9.26 16.13
C GLU A 54 -10.58 -8.47 14.82
N ALA A 55 -11.66 -7.82 14.40
CA ALA A 55 -11.68 -7.01 13.18
C ALA A 55 -10.70 -5.83 13.27
N ALA A 56 -10.66 -5.14 14.42
CA ALA A 56 -9.72 -4.07 14.70
C ALA A 56 -8.27 -4.56 14.69
N ASP A 57 -7.99 -5.70 15.35
CA ASP A 57 -6.65 -6.27 15.41
C ASP A 57 -6.16 -6.74 14.02
N ARG A 58 -7.04 -7.36 13.21
CA ARG A 58 -6.72 -7.73 11.82
C ARG A 58 -6.42 -6.52 10.96
N THR A 59 -7.21 -5.46 11.09
CA THR A 59 -7.01 -4.19 10.37
C THR A 59 -5.66 -3.57 10.74
N ARG A 60 -5.37 -3.47 12.04
CA ARG A 60 -4.10 -2.96 12.56
C ARG A 60 -2.90 -3.76 12.04
N ARG A 61 -2.91 -5.09 12.16
CA ARG A 61 -1.83 -5.95 11.66
C ARG A 61 -1.67 -5.85 10.14
N ARG A 62 -2.76 -5.64 9.39
CA ARG A 62 -2.70 -5.43 7.94
C ARG A 62 -1.98 -4.12 7.62
N ILE A 63 -2.34 -3.02 8.28
CA ILE A 63 -1.69 -1.71 8.10
C ILE A 63 -0.21 -1.79 8.50
N GLU A 64 0.12 -2.40 9.64
CA GLU A 64 1.51 -2.62 10.08
C GLU A 64 2.34 -3.37 9.02
N ARG A 65 1.79 -4.45 8.44
CA ARG A 65 2.46 -5.16 7.35
C ARG A 65 2.63 -4.29 6.10
N HIS A 66 1.59 -3.56 5.69
CA HIS A 66 1.68 -2.67 4.53
C HIS A 66 2.70 -1.55 4.74
N MET A 67 2.81 -1.01 5.95
CA MET A 67 3.81 0.01 6.30
C MET A 67 5.24 -0.50 6.11
N VAL A 68 5.53 -1.73 6.56
CA VAL A 68 6.85 -2.34 6.36
C VAL A 68 7.11 -2.66 4.89
N GLU A 69 6.12 -3.19 4.18
CA GLU A 69 6.24 -3.54 2.76
C GLU A 69 6.37 -2.31 1.85
N ALA A 70 5.85 -1.16 2.26
CA ALA A 70 5.79 0.04 1.43
C ALA A 70 7.16 0.69 1.18
N ARG A 71 8.16 0.44 2.04
CA ARG A 71 9.54 0.95 1.89
C ARG A 71 9.59 2.48 1.68
N LEU A 72 8.65 3.19 2.29
CA LEU A 72 8.54 4.64 2.18
C LEU A 72 9.73 5.32 2.91
N PRO A 73 10.34 6.36 2.32
CA PRO A 73 11.30 7.20 3.03
C PRO A 73 10.71 7.79 4.31
N ALA A 74 11.44 7.71 5.43
CA ALA A 74 10.98 8.24 6.70
C ALA A 74 10.88 9.78 6.71
N GLY A 75 9.99 10.32 7.55
CA GLY A 75 9.88 11.76 7.83
C GLY A 75 9.14 12.60 6.77
N LYS A 76 8.69 12.01 5.67
CA LYS A 76 7.98 12.72 4.59
C LYS A 76 6.47 12.52 4.73
N THR A 77 5.79 13.50 5.33
CA THR A 77 4.34 13.49 5.52
C THR A 77 3.70 14.70 4.86
N LEU A 78 2.38 14.70 4.70
CA LEU A 78 1.65 15.87 4.19
C LEU A 78 1.68 17.03 5.19
N ALA A 79 1.85 16.73 6.48
CA ALA A 79 1.97 17.76 7.53
C ALA A 79 3.33 18.48 7.48
N THR A 80 4.39 17.80 7.06
CA THR A 80 5.75 18.37 6.94
C THR A 80 6.05 18.91 5.54
N PHE A 81 5.10 18.81 4.60
CA PHE A 81 5.27 19.31 3.24
C PHE A 81 5.00 20.82 3.19
N ASP A 82 5.96 21.57 2.64
CA ASP A 82 5.82 23.01 2.42
C ASP A 82 5.03 23.30 1.13
N PHE A 83 3.72 23.51 1.28
CA PHE A 83 2.84 23.87 0.17
C PHE A 83 3.07 25.30 -0.35
N GLU A 84 3.67 26.19 0.44
CA GLU A 84 3.97 27.56 -0.02
C GLU A 84 5.09 27.55 -1.07
N SER A 85 6.00 26.58 -0.99
CA SER A 85 7.04 26.36 -2.00
C SER A 85 6.53 25.82 -3.34
N VAL A 86 5.27 25.36 -3.43
CA VAL A 86 4.67 24.81 -4.66
C VAL A 86 3.27 25.44 -4.90
N PRO A 87 3.19 26.71 -5.36
CA PRO A 87 1.93 27.46 -5.43
C PRO A 87 0.87 26.86 -6.36
N MET A 88 1.28 26.04 -7.31
CA MET A 88 0.41 25.37 -8.28
C MET A 88 -0.32 24.14 -7.70
N LEU A 89 0.08 23.65 -6.53
CA LEU A 89 -0.53 22.52 -5.85
C LEU A 89 -1.27 22.98 -4.61
N SER A 90 -2.61 22.88 -4.63
CA SER A 90 -3.37 23.16 -3.43
C SER A 90 -3.27 22.02 -2.42
N LYS A 91 -3.20 22.37 -1.12
CA LYS A 91 -3.26 21.38 -0.03
C LYS A 91 -4.53 20.52 -0.10
N ALA A 92 -5.66 21.10 -0.51
CA ALA A 92 -6.91 20.38 -0.67
C ALA A 92 -6.81 19.27 -1.73
N GLN A 93 -6.19 19.54 -2.88
CA GLN A 93 -5.94 18.51 -3.91
C GLN A 93 -5.03 17.41 -3.39
N ALA A 94 -3.93 17.75 -2.69
CA ALA A 94 -3.03 16.75 -2.13
C ALA A 94 -3.73 15.84 -1.11
N MET A 95 -4.58 16.41 -0.24
CA MET A 95 -5.39 15.64 0.71
C MET A 95 -6.42 14.73 0.00
N ALA A 96 -7.05 15.21 -1.08
CA ALA A 96 -7.99 14.40 -1.86
C ALA A 96 -7.29 13.21 -2.55
N LEU A 97 -6.08 13.42 -3.07
CA LEU A 97 -5.25 12.34 -3.62
C LEU A 97 -4.86 11.33 -2.54
N ALA A 98 -4.54 11.80 -1.34
CA ALA A 98 -4.15 10.96 -0.20
C ALA A 98 -5.29 10.16 0.42
N ALA A 99 -6.55 10.60 0.27
CA ALA A 99 -7.71 9.78 0.64
C ALA A 99 -7.81 8.51 -0.22
N GLY A 100 -7.50 8.62 -1.51
CA GLY A 100 -7.36 7.47 -2.41
C GLY A 100 -8.67 6.82 -2.89
N ASP A 101 -9.83 7.36 -2.52
CA ASP A 101 -11.11 6.66 -2.63
C ASP A 101 -11.62 6.44 -4.06
N ALA A 102 -11.25 7.32 -4.99
CA ALA A 102 -11.74 7.32 -6.37
C ALA A 102 -10.68 6.89 -7.39
N TRP A 103 -9.50 7.50 -7.35
CA TRP A 103 -8.51 7.37 -8.41
C TRP A 103 -7.76 6.03 -8.38
N LEU A 104 -7.47 5.46 -7.20
CA LEU A 104 -6.86 4.13 -7.09
C LEU A 104 -7.78 3.02 -7.59
N LYS A 105 -9.08 3.12 -7.26
CA LYS A 105 -10.09 2.13 -7.72
C LYS A 105 -10.30 2.19 -9.22
N ALA A 106 -10.16 3.38 -9.82
CA ALA A 106 -10.22 3.58 -11.26
C ALA A 106 -8.90 3.21 -11.98
N GLY A 107 -7.85 2.81 -11.26
CA GLY A 107 -6.54 2.52 -11.84
C GLY A 107 -5.87 3.75 -12.46
N ALA A 108 -6.23 4.95 -12.03
CA ALA A 108 -5.66 6.19 -12.56
C ALA A 108 -4.21 6.36 -12.09
N ASN A 109 -3.38 7.00 -12.91
CA ASN A 109 -1.98 7.26 -12.61
C ASN A 109 -1.76 8.72 -12.21
N LEU A 110 -0.82 8.95 -11.29
CA LEU A 110 -0.39 10.29 -10.89
C LEU A 110 1.02 10.53 -11.40
N LEU A 111 1.22 11.70 -11.99
CA LEU A 111 2.52 12.11 -12.52
C LEU A 111 2.92 13.43 -11.88
N LEU A 112 4.07 13.43 -11.22
CA LEU A 112 4.64 14.60 -10.55
C LEU A 112 5.84 15.09 -11.36
N PHE A 113 5.70 16.29 -11.92
CA PHE A 113 6.74 16.95 -12.72
C PHE A 113 7.20 18.24 -12.06
N GLY A 114 8.46 18.59 -12.27
CA GLY A 114 9.04 19.82 -11.77
C GLY A 114 10.56 19.73 -11.60
N PRO A 115 11.23 20.85 -11.32
CA PRO A 115 12.69 20.87 -11.17
C PRO A 115 13.16 19.98 -10.00
N PRO A 116 14.43 19.52 -10.03
CA PRO A 116 15.06 18.87 -8.88
C PRO A 116 14.89 19.72 -7.61
N GLY A 117 14.65 19.08 -6.48
CA GLY A 117 14.42 19.78 -5.20
C GLY A 117 13.00 20.32 -4.98
N GLY A 118 12.12 20.31 -5.99
CA GLY A 118 10.73 20.79 -5.88
C GLY A 118 9.76 19.90 -5.10
N GLY A 119 10.24 19.07 -4.17
CA GLY A 119 9.38 18.29 -3.27
C GLY A 119 8.63 17.08 -3.86
N LYS A 120 8.81 16.72 -5.14
CA LYS A 120 8.09 15.60 -5.80
C LYS A 120 8.16 14.28 -5.05
N THR A 121 9.37 13.84 -4.67
CA THR A 121 9.58 12.61 -3.89
C THR A 121 8.92 12.70 -2.52
N HIS A 122 8.95 13.88 -1.88
CA HIS A 122 8.27 14.10 -0.60
C HIS A 122 6.77 13.96 -0.76
N LEU A 123 6.18 14.67 -1.71
CA LEU A 123 4.74 14.59 -1.98
C LEU A 123 4.31 13.15 -2.30
N GLY A 124 5.03 12.46 -3.19
CA GLY A 124 4.75 11.06 -3.52
C GLY A 124 4.84 10.14 -2.30
N THR A 125 5.86 10.32 -1.47
CA THR A 125 6.02 9.55 -0.22
C THR A 125 4.90 9.86 0.78
N ALA A 126 4.54 11.14 0.93
CA ALA A 126 3.51 11.60 1.84
C ALA A 126 2.11 11.10 1.45
N ILE A 127 1.79 11.11 0.15
CA ILE A 127 0.58 10.47 -0.39
C ILE A 127 0.63 8.97 -0.13
N GLY A 128 1.75 8.31 -0.44
CA GLY A 128 1.95 6.88 -0.19
C GLY A 128 1.73 6.49 1.27
N LEU A 129 2.23 7.30 2.21
CA LEU A 129 2.06 7.08 3.65
C LEU A 129 0.58 7.13 4.05
N ALA A 130 -0.12 8.20 3.66
CA ALA A 130 -1.53 8.35 3.98
C ALA A 130 -2.38 7.20 3.38
N LEU A 131 -2.04 6.74 2.18
CA LEU A 131 -2.73 5.60 1.56
C LEU A 131 -2.51 4.30 2.33
N VAL A 132 -1.29 4.05 2.83
CA VAL A 132 -1.00 2.89 3.68
C VAL A 132 -1.78 2.96 4.98
N GLU A 133 -1.88 4.14 5.59
CA GLU A 133 -2.70 4.37 6.80
C GLU A 133 -4.20 4.12 6.53
N ASN A 134 -4.67 4.43 5.32
CA ASN A 134 -6.02 4.08 4.85
C ASN A 134 -6.18 2.60 4.46
N GLY A 135 -5.13 1.78 4.62
CA GLY A 135 -5.16 0.34 4.38
C GLY A 135 -4.86 -0.11 2.96
N TRP A 136 -4.45 0.81 2.07
CA TRP A 136 -3.98 0.48 0.72
C TRP A 136 -2.58 -0.12 0.77
N ARG A 137 -2.29 -1.06 -0.14
CA ARG A 137 -0.97 -1.65 -0.27
C ARG A 137 -0.14 -0.83 -1.27
N VAL A 138 0.82 -0.07 -0.76
CA VAL A 138 1.71 0.77 -1.56
C VAL A 138 3.11 0.16 -1.59
N LEU A 139 3.87 0.39 -2.65
CA LEU A 139 5.31 0.15 -2.69
C LEU A 139 6.04 1.33 -3.32
N PHE A 140 7.01 1.87 -2.60
CA PHE A 140 7.96 2.86 -3.09
C PHE A 140 9.23 2.19 -3.62
N ALA A 141 9.67 2.60 -4.80
CA ALA A 141 10.94 2.21 -5.36
C ALA A 141 11.57 3.36 -6.16
N ARG A 142 12.90 3.48 -6.07
CA ARG A 142 13.63 4.24 -7.09
C ARG A 142 13.48 3.51 -8.42
N THR A 143 13.17 4.25 -9.48
CA THR A 143 12.89 3.66 -10.80
C THR A 143 14.08 2.83 -11.29
N THR A 144 15.30 3.32 -11.09
CA THR A 144 16.54 2.63 -11.46
C THR A 144 16.69 1.25 -10.77
N ASP A 145 16.46 1.18 -9.45
CA ASP A 145 16.53 -0.06 -8.69
C ASP A 145 15.49 -1.09 -9.17
N LEU A 146 14.28 -0.61 -9.51
CA LEU A 146 13.21 -1.47 -9.99
C LEU A 146 13.53 -2.02 -11.39
N VAL A 147 13.97 -1.16 -12.31
CA VAL A 147 14.36 -1.55 -13.67
C VAL A 147 15.47 -2.59 -13.64
N GLN A 148 16.51 -2.40 -12.81
CA GLN A 148 17.59 -3.38 -12.64
C GLN A 148 17.06 -4.74 -12.19
N ARG A 149 16.15 -4.77 -11.20
CA ARG A 149 15.53 -6.02 -10.73
C ARG A 149 14.71 -6.71 -11.81
N LEU A 150 13.95 -5.95 -12.59
CA LEU A 150 13.14 -6.49 -13.69
C LEU A 150 14.03 -7.03 -14.82
N GLN A 151 15.14 -6.37 -15.13
CA GLN A 151 16.10 -6.86 -16.11
C GLN A 151 16.76 -8.17 -15.67
N VAL A 152 17.13 -8.29 -14.39
CA VAL A 152 17.63 -9.56 -13.83
C VAL A 152 16.56 -10.65 -14.00
N ALA A 153 15.33 -10.37 -13.58
CA ALA A 153 14.22 -11.31 -13.73
C ALA A 153 13.98 -11.71 -15.19
N ARG A 154 14.14 -10.79 -16.16
CA ARG A 154 14.05 -11.10 -17.58
C ARG A 154 15.14 -12.07 -18.04
N ARG A 155 16.39 -11.85 -17.63
CA ARG A 155 17.52 -12.76 -17.93
C ARG A 155 17.31 -14.15 -17.33
N GLU A 156 16.62 -14.22 -16.20
CA GLU A 156 16.28 -15.46 -15.48
C GLU A 156 14.94 -16.07 -15.91
N LEU A 157 14.30 -15.57 -16.98
CA LEU A 157 12.99 -16.04 -17.47
C LEU A 157 11.87 -15.97 -16.41
N ALA A 158 11.99 -15.04 -15.45
CA ALA A 158 11.09 -14.85 -14.33
C ALA A 158 10.39 -13.47 -14.32
N LEU A 159 10.43 -12.74 -15.45
CA LEU A 159 9.88 -11.38 -15.55
C LEU A 159 8.38 -11.32 -15.26
N GLU A 160 7.60 -12.23 -15.84
CA GLU A 160 6.15 -12.31 -15.63
C GLU A 160 5.81 -12.50 -14.14
N SER A 161 6.53 -13.41 -13.47
CA SER A 161 6.39 -13.63 -12.02
C SER A 161 6.77 -12.37 -11.22
N ALA A 162 7.81 -11.64 -11.63
CA ALA A 162 8.22 -10.40 -10.98
C ALA A 162 7.15 -9.31 -11.13
N ILE A 163 6.57 -9.13 -12.32
CA ILE A 163 5.47 -8.19 -12.58
C ILE A 163 4.22 -8.59 -11.79
N ALA A 164 3.83 -9.87 -11.79
CA ALA A 164 2.69 -10.37 -11.03
C ALA A 164 2.84 -10.11 -9.52
N LYS A 165 4.07 -10.20 -8.98
CA LYS A 165 4.33 -9.82 -7.57
C LYS A 165 4.09 -8.33 -7.32
N LEU A 166 4.46 -7.47 -8.26
CA LEU A 166 4.25 -6.02 -8.21
C LEU A 166 2.77 -5.65 -8.38
N ASP A 167 1.99 -6.41 -9.15
CA ASP A 167 0.56 -6.19 -9.38
C ASP A 167 -0.31 -6.37 -8.11
N ARG A 168 0.26 -6.99 -7.07
CA ARG A 168 -0.38 -7.12 -5.75
C ARG A 168 -0.41 -5.82 -4.96
N TYR A 169 0.30 -4.79 -5.40
CA TYR A 169 0.27 -3.45 -4.81
C TYR A 169 -0.77 -2.58 -5.52
N ASP A 170 -1.62 -1.92 -4.75
CA ASP A 170 -2.63 -0.98 -5.25
C ASP A 170 -1.95 0.24 -5.90
N LEU A 171 -0.83 0.69 -5.34
CA LEU A 171 0.00 1.77 -5.88
C LEU A 171 1.49 1.37 -5.91
N LEU A 172 2.13 1.57 -7.05
CA LEU A 172 3.58 1.63 -7.14
C LEU A 172 4.03 3.08 -7.31
N ILE A 173 4.92 3.52 -6.44
CA ILE A 173 5.58 4.82 -6.54
C ILE A 173 6.94 4.61 -7.20
N LEU A 174 7.11 5.14 -8.40
CA LEU A 174 8.32 5.11 -9.21
C LEU A 174 9.00 6.48 -9.11
N ASP A 175 10.03 6.55 -8.26
CA ASP A 175 10.75 7.79 -8.02
C ASP A 175 11.88 7.98 -9.04
N ASP A 176 12.01 9.20 -9.58
CA ASP A 176 13.03 9.65 -10.53
C ASP A 176 13.15 8.80 -11.81
N ILE A 177 12.09 8.76 -12.62
CA ILE A 177 12.06 8.03 -13.91
C ILE A 177 12.99 8.61 -14.99
N THR A 178 13.42 9.85 -14.84
CA THR A 178 14.20 10.61 -15.84
C THR A 178 15.54 9.96 -16.23
N TYR A 179 15.96 8.89 -15.56
CA TYR A 179 17.18 8.14 -15.86
C TYR A 179 17.02 6.99 -16.88
N VAL A 180 15.80 6.60 -17.26
CA VAL A 180 15.52 5.40 -18.09
C VAL A 180 15.78 5.62 -19.60
N SER A 181 16.43 6.74 -19.97
CA SER A 181 16.52 7.22 -21.36
C SER A 181 17.84 6.93 -22.06
N LYS A 182 18.64 5.92 -21.64
CA LYS A 182 19.94 5.66 -22.28
C LYS A 182 20.16 4.27 -22.89
N ASP A 183 19.40 3.22 -22.51
CA ASP A 183 19.59 1.88 -23.08
C ASP A 183 18.26 1.16 -23.42
N GLN A 184 18.08 0.76 -24.70
CA GLN A 184 16.90 0.06 -25.23
C GLN A 184 16.33 -1.10 -24.36
N PRO A 185 17.16 -1.92 -23.66
CA PRO A 185 16.66 -2.99 -22.82
C PRO A 185 16.03 -2.54 -21.50
N GLU A 186 16.35 -1.34 -20.99
CA GLU A 186 15.80 -0.74 -19.76
C GLU A 186 14.36 -0.26 -19.98
N THR A 187 14.14 0.34 -21.14
CA THR A 187 12.85 0.88 -21.53
C THR A 187 11.81 -0.23 -21.65
N SER A 188 12.16 -1.39 -22.26
CA SER A 188 11.19 -2.48 -22.48
C SER A 188 10.59 -3.06 -21.19
N VAL A 189 11.38 -3.28 -20.13
CA VAL A 189 10.83 -3.86 -18.89
C VAL A 189 9.91 -2.90 -18.13
N LEU A 190 10.20 -1.60 -18.20
CA LEU A 190 9.35 -0.58 -17.59
C LEU A 190 8.03 -0.46 -18.34
N PHE A 191 8.08 -0.52 -19.67
CA PHE A 191 6.89 -0.59 -20.52
C PHE A 191 6.00 -1.79 -20.20
N GLU A 192 6.59 -2.98 -20.09
CA GLU A 192 5.85 -4.20 -19.74
C GLU A 192 5.16 -4.05 -18.37
N LEU A 193 5.83 -3.45 -17.39
CA LEU A 193 5.23 -3.14 -16.09
C LEU A 193 4.07 -2.15 -16.19
N ILE A 194 4.23 -1.06 -16.95
CA ILE A 194 3.19 -0.03 -17.13
C ILE A 194 1.97 -0.64 -17.84
N ALA A 195 2.21 -1.39 -18.91
CA ALA A 195 1.17 -2.07 -19.69
C ALA A 195 0.39 -3.07 -18.83
N ALA A 196 1.08 -3.88 -18.02
CA ALA A 196 0.44 -4.86 -17.13
C ALA A 196 -0.49 -4.21 -16.08
N ARG A 197 -0.23 -2.95 -15.71
CA ARG A 197 -1.00 -2.22 -14.69
C ARG A 197 -2.04 -1.27 -15.25
N TYR A 198 -1.98 -0.95 -16.54
CA TYR A 198 -2.90 -0.02 -17.18
C TYR A 198 -4.37 -0.39 -16.92
N GLU A 199 -5.17 0.60 -16.48
CA GLU A 199 -6.59 0.47 -16.11
C GLU A 199 -6.91 -0.56 -15.00
N ARG A 200 -5.89 -1.14 -14.37
CA ARG A 200 -6.06 -2.17 -13.32
C ARG A 200 -5.52 -1.70 -11.97
N ARG A 201 -4.34 -1.09 -11.98
CA ARG A 201 -3.61 -0.65 -10.78
C ARG A 201 -2.88 0.65 -11.02
N SER A 202 -2.78 1.47 -9.99
CA SER A 202 -2.24 2.81 -10.11
C SER A 202 -0.70 2.84 -10.04
N LEU A 203 -0.14 3.85 -10.69
CA LEU A 203 1.25 4.28 -10.62
C LEU A 203 1.31 5.73 -10.15
N LEU A 204 2.29 6.05 -9.31
CA LEU A 204 2.72 7.43 -9.08
C LEU A 204 4.15 7.54 -9.60
N ILE A 205 4.41 8.49 -10.49
CA ILE A 205 5.73 8.66 -11.11
C ILE A 205 6.25 10.06 -10.82
N THR A 206 7.51 10.18 -10.40
CA THR A 206 8.20 11.47 -10.29
C THR A 206 9.22 11.63 -11.41
N ALA A 207 9.27 12.82 -12.02
CA ALA A 207 10.17 13.13 -13.12
C ALA A 207 10.68 14.58 -13.06
N ASN A 208 11.93 14.79 -13.51
CA ASN A 208 12.58 16.10 -13.50
C ASN A 208 12.38 16.91 -14.79
N GLN A 209 11.83 16.31 -15.86
CA GLN A 209 11.57 16.97 -17.14
C GLN A 209 10.10 16.75 -17.58
N PRO A 210 9.44 17.77 -18.15
CA PRO A 210 8.08 17.65 -18.66
C PRO A 210 8.00 16.76 -19.92
N PHE A 211 6.80 16.22 -20.16
CA PHE A 211 6.40 15.21 -21.16
C PHE A 211 6.98 15.27 -22.58
N GLY A 212 7.52 16.41 -23.04
CA GLY A 212 7.99 16.61 -24.42
C GLY A 212 9.13 15.67 -24.86
N GLU A 213 9.88 15.07 -23.94
CA GLU A 213 10.96 14.14 -24.25
C GLU A 213 10.56 12.66 -24.14
N TRP A 214 9.35 12.35 -23.69
CA TRP A 214 8.88 10.97 -23.54
C TRP A 214 8.61 10.28 -24.87
N GLY A 215 8.37 10.99 -25.98
CA GLY A 215 8.33 10.35 -27.31
C GLY A 215 9.65 9.66 -27.72
N ARG A 216 10.76 9.96 -27.04
CA ARG A 216 12.06 9.27 -27.23
C ARG A 216 12.25 8.08 -26.29
N ILE A 217 11.55 8.07 -25.15
CA ILE A 217 11.55 6.96 -24.17
C ILE A 217 10.42 5.98 -24.50
N PHE A 218 9.33 6.46 -25.09
CA PHE A 218 8.17 5.68 -25.47
C PHE A 218 7.93 5.88 -26.97
N PRO A 219 8.57 5.11 -27.87
CA PRO A 219 8.25 5.18 -29.29
C PRO A 219 6.76 4.84 -29.48
N GLU A 220 6.09 5.61 -30.35
CA GLU A 220 4.64 5.61 -30.57
C GLU A 220 4.00 4.21 -30.64
N PRO A 221 2.73 4.05 -30.24
CA PRO A 221 1.99 2.83 -30.53
C PRO A 221 2.01 2.60 -32.05
N MET A 222 2.38 1.40 -32.47
CA MET A 222 2.15 0.97 -33.84
C MET A 222 0.64 1.03 -34.08
N THR A 223 0.22 2.07 -34.79
CA THR A 223 -1.14 2.21 -35.31
C THR A 223 -1.43 0.99 -36.19
N SER A 224 -2.52 0.28 -35.89
CA SER A 224 -3.21 -0.61 -36.82
C SER A 224 -4.69 -0.32 -36.72
#